data_AF-A0A9W8A336-F1
#
_entry.id   AF-A0A9W8A336-F1
#
_cell.length_a   1.000
_cell.length_b   1.000
_cell.length_c   1.000
_cell.angle_alpha   90.00
_cell.angle_beta   90.00
_cell.angle_gamma   90.00
#
_symmetry.space_group_name_H-M   'P 1'
#
loop_
_entity.id
_entity.type
_entity.pdbx_description
1 polymer ?
#
loop_
_entity_poly.entity_id
_entity_poly.type
_entity_poly.pdbx_seq_one_letter_code
_entity_poly.pdbx_strand_id
1 'polypeptide(L)'
;MLPRINGTRLLGAGTALPGLVSAHLGARTVTLTDQADPPQILANCQHNVALNPGAENPAVVVEPLPWGDYTSATLQRLAREPPDLMIGADCLYDAAEFENLISTVTYLLDHRPEARFLTVYQNRR
;
A
#
# COMPACT_ATOMS: atom_id res chain seq x y z
N MET A 1 -6.17 -15.62 18.19
CA MET A 1 -6.07 -14.15 18.13
C MET A 1 -5.12 -13.81 17.00
N LEU A 2 -5.58 -13.16 15.94
CA LEU A 2 -4.68 -12.70 14.87
C LEU A 2 -3.66 -11.73 15.49
N PRO A 3 -2.36 -11.80 15.13
CA PRO A 3 -1.39 -10.84 15.61
C PRO A 3 -1.87 -9.43 15.28
N ARG A 4 -1.73 -8.49 16.22
CA ARG A 4 -2.08 -7.08 16.00
C ARG A 4 -1.17 -6.55 14.89
N ILE A 5 -1.74 -6.30 13.72
CA ILE A 5 -1.08 -5.59 12.63
C ILE A 5 -1.00 -4.12 13.07
N ASN A 6 0.21 -3.60 13.30
CA ASN A 6 0.38 -2.20 13.71
C ASN A 6 0.43 -1.28 12.48
N GLY A 7 1.17 -1.67 11.44
CA GLY A 7 1.32 -0.89 10.21
C GLY A 7 0.91 -1.68 8.97
N THR A 8 0.07 -1.08 8.14
CA THR A 8 -0.34 -1.63 6.83
C THR A 8 0.07 -0.70 5.70
N ARG A 9 0.50 -1.26 4.56
CA ARG A 9 0.77 -0.50 3.33
C ARG A 9 0.04 -1.10 2.13
N LEU A 10 -0.70 -0.29 1.39
CA LEU A 10 -1.21 -0.69 0.08
C LEU A 10 -0.25 -0.29 -1.02
N LEU A 11 -0.01 -1.22 -1.94
CA LEU A 11 0.64 -0.97 -3.23
C LEU A 11 -0.47 -1.00 -4.29
N GLY A 12 -0.65 0.09 -5.05
CA GLY A 12 -1.79 0.23 -5.96
C GLY A 12 -3.10 0.34 -5.20
N ALA A 13 -3.22 1.37 -4.36
CA ALA A 13 -4.33 1.54 -3.44
C ALA A 13 -5.70 1.65 -4.13
N GLY A 14 -5.76 2.20 -5.35
CA GLY A 14 -7.00 2.44 -6.09
C GLY A 14 -8.02 3.19 -5.24
N THR A 15 -9.12 2.52 -4.89
CA THR A 15 -10.17 3.09 -4.04
C THR A 15 -9.86 3.06 -2.54
N ALA A 16 -8.67 2.58 -2.14
CA ALA A 16 -8.17 2.42 -0.78
C ALA A 16 -8.83 1.34 0.08
N LEU A 17 -9.79 0.57 -0.45
CA LEU A 17 -10.65 -0.29 0.37
C LEU A 17 -9.90 -1.23 1.32
N PRO A 18 -8.89 -2.03 0.90
CA PRO A 18 -8.20 -2.92 1.84
C PRO A 18 -7.46 -2.18 2.97
N GLY A 19 -6.94 -0.98 2.68
CA GLY A 19 -6.26 -0.15 3.65
C GLY A 19 -7.25 0.50 4.63
N LEU A 20 -8.41 0.96 4.14
CA LEU A 20 -9.49 1.46 4.98
C LEU A 20 -10.06 0.38 5.90
N VAL A 21 -10.19 -0.86 5.41
CA VAL A 21 -10.56 -2.00 6.25
C VAL A 21 -9.51 -2.22 7.34
N SER A 22 -8.22 -2.18 6.99
CA SER A 22 -7.14 -2.32 7.97
C SER A 22 -7.18 -1.22 9.04
N ALA A 23 -7.50 0.02 8.64
CA ALA A 23 -7.71 1.14 9.54
C ALA A 23 -8.87 0.88 10.53
N HIS A 24 -10.00 0.36 10.04
CA HIS A 24 -11.16 0.01 10.88
C HIS A 24 -10.91 -1.19 11.81
N LEU A 25 -9.99 -2.08 11.43
CA LEU A 25 -9.55 -3.20 12.27
C LEU A 25 -8.50 -2.81 13.31
N GLY A 26 -8.16 -1.52 13.42
CA GLY A 26 -7.28 -0.99 14.46
C GLY A 26 -5.80 -0.98 14.11
N ALA A 27 -5.43 -1.01 12.82
CA ALA A 27 -4.07 -0.70 12.41
C ALA A 27 -3.71 0.74 12.83
N ARG A 28 -2.57 0.93 13.49
CA ARG A 28 -2.12 2.24 13.98
C ARG A 28 -1.74 3.18 12.84
N THR A 29 -1.10 2.63 11.82
CA THR A 29 -0.67 3.36 10.63
C THR A 29 -1.12 2.64 9.37
N VAL A 30 -1.63 3.41 8.40
CA VAL A 30 -1.98 2.91 7.08
C VAL A 30 -1.38 3.85 6.04
N THR A 31 -0.50 3.33 5.21
CA THR A 31 0.02 4.06 4.04
C THR A 31 -0.63 3.53 2.77
N LEU A 32 -1.33 4.40 2.05
CA LEU A 32 -1.98 4.11 0.78
C LEU A 32 -1.12 4.67 -0.33
N THR A 33 -0.61 3.82 -1.22
CA THR A 33 0.27 4.26 -2.30
C THR A 33 -0.25 3.90 -3.68
N ASP A 34 -0.04 4.79 -4.64
CA ASP A 34 -0.45 4.61 -6.03
C ASP A 34 0.36 5.51 -6.97
N GLN A 35 0.09 5.46 -8.27
CA GLN A 35 0.69 6.34 -9.26
C GLN A 35 0.27 7.81 -9.04
N ALA A 36 1.20 8.72 -9.29
CA ALA A 36 0.96 10.17 -9.14
C ALA A 36 0.24 10.78 -10.35
N ASP A 37 0.37 10.14 -11.51
CA ASP A 37 -0.21 10.59 -12.77
C ASP A 37 -1.12 9.49 -13.33
N PRO A 38 -2.37 9.82 -13.71
CA PRO A 38 -3.02 11.12 -13.57
C PRO A 38 -3.34 11.48 -12.10
N PRO A 39 -3.34 12.77 -11.71
CA PRO A 39 -3.46 13.21 -10.30
C PRO A 39 -4.78 12.78 -9.63
N GLN A 40 -5.80 12.45 -10.42
CA GLN A 40 -7.08 11.94 -9.96
C GLN A 40 -6.93 10.61 -9.19
N ILE A 41 -5.90 9.81 -9.46
CA ILE A 41 -5.65 8.55 -8.74
C ILE A 41 -5.52 8.82 -7.23
N LEU A 42 -4.56 9.68 -6.86
CA LEU A 42 -4.34 10.03 -5.46
C LEU A 42 -5.48 10.87 -4.88
N ALA A 43 -6.08 11.76 -5.67
CA ALA A 43 -7.21 12.58 -5.22
C ALA A 43 -8.44 11.71 -4.87
N ASN A 44 -8.75 10.69 -5.68
CA ASN A 44 -9.83 9.76 -5.41
C ASN A 44 -9.54 8.92 -4.16
N CYS A 45 -8.30 8.47 -3.99
CA CYS A 45 -7.87 7.76 -2.79
C CYS A 45 -8.06 8.63 -1.53
N GLN A 46 -7.62 9.90 -1.57
CA GLN A 46 -7.80 10.87 -0.49
C GLN A 46 -9.27 11.16 -0.20
N HIS A 47 -10.10 11.30 -1.24
CA HIS A 47 -11.54 11.48 -1.11
C HIS A 47 -12.18 10.30 -0.37
N ASN A 48 -11.83 9.06 -0.75
CA ASN A 48 -12.34 7.87 -0.08
C ASN A 48 -11.88 7.78 1.39
N VAL A 49 -10.66 8.19 1.72
CA VAL A 49 -10.20 8.31 3.11
C VAL A 49 -11.06 9.29 3.89
N ALA A 50 -11.36 10.46 3.33
CA ALA A 50 -12.19 11.47 3.99
C ALA A 50 -13.64 11.00 4.24
N LEU A 51 -14.18 10.15 3.36
CA LEU A 51 -15.51 9.53 3.51
C LEU A 51 -15.56 8.41 4.55
N ASN A 52 -14.40 7.87 4.96
CA ASN A 52 -14.30 6.71 5.83
C ASN A 52 -13.46 7.04 7.07
N PRO A 53 -13.97 7.88 8.01
CA PRO A 53 -13.25 8.19 9.24
C PRO A 53 -13.01 6.90 10.03
N GLY A 54 -11.74 6.58 10.30
CA GLY A 54 -11.38 5.34 10.99
C GLY A 54 -11.89 5.30 12.43
N ALA A 55 -12.20 4.09 12.90
CA ALA A 55 -12.84 3.85 14.20
C ALA A 55 -12.07 4.39 15.43
N GLU A 56 -10.73 4.52 15.34
CA GLU A 56 -9.85 4.98 16.43
C GLU A 56 -8.83 6.04 15.98
N ASN A 57 -9.17 6.85 14.97
CA ASN A 57 -8.28 7.87 14.37
C ASN A 57 -6.87 7.34 13.96
N PRO A 58 -6.79 6.25 13.16
CA PRO A 58 -5.52 5.76 12.65
C PRO A 58 -4.86 6.79 11.73
N ALA A 59 -3.52 6.84 11.74
CA ALA A 59 -2.78 7.70 10.82
C ALA A 59 -2.84 7.09 9.41
N VAL A 60 -3.83 7.50 8.62
CA VAL A 60 -3.98 7.13 7.22
C VAL A 60 -3.33 8.20 6.34
N VAL A 61 -2.33 7.82 5.56
CA VAL A 61 -1.60 8.72 4.67
C VAL A 61 -1.70 8.21 3.24
N VAL A 62 -1.92 9.12 2.28
CA VAL A 62 -1.95 8.83 0.84
C VAL A 62 -0.72 9.46 0.19
N GLU A 63 0.09 8.67 -0.51
CA GLU A 63 1.37 9.13 -1.07
C GLU A 63 1.67 8.49 -2.43
N PRO A 64 2.39 9.18 -3.33
CA PRO A 64 2.78 8.62 -4.61
C PRO A 64 3.87 7.55 -4.45
N LEU A 65 3.69 6.41 -5.11
CA LEU A 65 4.73 5.38 -5.24
C LEU A 65 4.67 4.71 -6.62
N PRO A 66 5.38 5.26 -7.62
CA PRO A 66 5.66 4.50 -8.83
C PRO A 66 6.50 3.28 -8.47
N TRP A 67 6.09 2.11 -8.93
CA TRP A 67 6.81 0.87 -8.69
C TRP A 67 8.13 0.87 -9.48
N GLY A 68 9.17 0.25 -8.93
CA GLY A 68 10.49 0.12 -9.57
C GLY A 68 11.34 1.40 -9.55
N ASP A 69 10.81 2.53 -9.07
CA ASP A 69 11.58 3.77 -8.96
C ASP A 69 12.32 3.88 -7.62
N TYR A 70 13.58 3.44 -7.62
CA TYR A 70 14.50 3.53 -6.47
C TYR A 70 15.00 4.94 -6.15
N THR A 71 14.80 5.89 -7.07
CA THR A 71 15.14 7.30 -6.85
C THR A 71 14.04 8.04 -6.09
N SER A 72 12.84 7.44 -6.00
CA SER A 72 11.71 7.96 -5.26
C SER A 72 12.05 8.20 -3.79
N ALA A 73 11.95 9.47 -3.37
CA ALA A 73 12.06 9.85 -1.97
C ALA A 73 10.99 9.16 -1.11
N THR A 74 9.81 8.90 -1.67
CA THR A 74 8.76 8.13 -1.00
C THR A 74 9.25 6.72 -0.70
N LEU A 75 9.76 5.98 -1.70
CA LEU A 75 10.24 4.61 -1.48
C LEU A 75 11.35 4.56 -0.43
N GLN A 76 12.32 5.48 -0.50
CA GLN A 76 13.42 5.55 0.46
C GLN A 76 12.96 5.82 1.89
N ARG A 77 11.96 6.70 2.09
CA ARG A 77 11.36 6.92 3.41
C ARG A 77 10.58 5.70 3.87
N LEU A 78 9.76 5.11 3.00
CA LEU A 78 8.94 3.93 3.28
C LEU A 78 9.77 2.69 3.66
N ALA A 79 11.01 2.59 3.19
CA ALA A 79 11.96 1.55 3.58
C ALA A 79 12.55 1.76 4.99
N ARG A 80 12.63 3.01 5.47
CA ARG A 80 13.03 3.33 6.86
C ARG A 80 11.88 3.14 7.86
N GLU A 81 10.64 3.16 7.36
CA GLU A 81 9.41 2.96 8.12
C GLU A 81 8.63 1.74 7.60
N PRO A 82 9.21 0.53 7.63
CA PRO A 82 8.61 -0.65 7.02
C PRO A 82 7.34 -1.11 7.78
N PRO A 83 6.25 -1.47 7.07
CA PRO A 83 5.00 -1.93 7.68
C PRO A 83 5.13 -3.37 8.17
N ASP A 84 4.17 -3.85 8.95
CA ASP A 84 4.08 -5.29 9.26
C ASP A 84 3.50 -6.06 8.06
N LEU A 85 2.55 -5.43 7.36
CA LEU A 85 1.81 -6.01 6.25
C LEU A 85 1.77 -5.07 5.05
N MET A 86 2.15 -5.59 3.89
CA MET A 86 1.91 -4.99 2.59
C MET A 86 0.77 -5.75 1.90
N ILE A 87 -0.13 -5.05 1.25
CA ILE A 87 -1.23 -5.65 0.49
C ILE A 87 -1.20 -5.11 -0.94
N GLY A 88 -1.21 -6.01 -1.92
CA GLY A 88 -1.39 -5.71 -3.33
C GLY A 88 -2.65 -6.42 -3.84
N ALA A 89 -3.75 -5.68 -3.94
CA ALA A 89 -5.04 -6.21 -4.37
C ALA A 89 -5.23 -5.96 -5.87
N ASP A 90 -5.19 -7.04 -6.64
CA ASP A 90 -5.38 -7.11 -8.08
C ASP A 90 -4.37 -6.27 -8.89
N CYS A 91 -3.14 -6.13 -8.37
CA CYS A 91 -2.05 -5.39 -9.00
C CYS A 91 -1.37 -6.15 -10.16
N LEU A 92 -1.59 -7.46 -10.27
CA LEU A 92 -0.98 -8.32 -11.29
C LEU A 92 -1.85 -8.40 -12.55
N TYR A 93 -2.12 -7.24 -13.16
CA TYR A 93 -2.95 -7.14 -14.38
C TYR A 93 -2.21 -6.73 -15.64
N ASP A 94 -1.15 -5.93 -15.50
CA ASP A 94 -0.29 -5.52 -16.61
C ASP A 94 1.08 -6.16 -16.46
N ALA A 95 1.41 -7.08 -17.36
CA ALA A 95 2.65 -7.83 -17.33
C ALA A 95 3.90 -6.94 -17.40
N ALA A 96 3.79 -5.73 -17.99
CA ALA A 96 4.88 -4.77 -18.02
C ALA A 96 5.29 -4.26 -16.62
N GLU A 97 4.35 -4.27 -15.66
CA GLU A 97 4.56 -3.77 -14.30
C GLU A 97 4.95 -4.85 -13.28
N PHE A 98 4.95 -6.12 -13.66
CA PHE A 98 5.17 -7.22 -12.72
C PHE A 98 6.55 -7.13 -12.05
N GLU A 99 7.61 -6.93 -12.84
CA GLU A 99 8.97 -6.79 -12.32
C GLU A 99 9.12 -5.54 -11.44
N ASN A 100 8.47 -4.43 -11.80
CA ASN A 100 8.48 -3.20 -11.01
C ASN A 100 7.82 -3.42 -9.64
N LEU A 101 6.66 -4.08 -9.61
CA LEU A 101 5.95 -4.40 -8.37
C LEU A 101 6.76 -5.34 -7.48
N ILE A 102 7.22 -6.47 -8.03
CA ILE A 102 7.97 -7.48 -7.28
C ILE A 102 9.30 -6.91 -6.76
N SER A 103 9.99 -6.12 -7.56
CA SER A 103 11.26 -5.49 -7.15
C SER A 103 11.06 -4.43 -6.05
N THR A 104 9.95 -3.68 -6.09
CA THR A 104 9.54 -2.77 -5.01
C THR A 104 9.24 -3.52 -3.71
N VAL A 105 8.46 -4.60 -3.79
CA VAL A 105 8.12 -5.45 -2.64
C VAL A 105 9.38 -6.06 -2.04
N THR A 106 10.25 -6.63 -2.88
CA THR A 106 11.51 -7.27 -2.45
C THR A 106 12.39 -6.26 -1.73
N TYR A 107 12.56 -5.06 -2.30
CA TYR A 107 13.31 -3.99 -1.66
C TYR A 107 12.76 -3.61 -0.28
N LEU A 108 11.44 -3.50 -0.13
CA LEU A 108 10.82 -3.22 1.16
C LEU A 108 10.97 -4.38 2.17
N LEU A 109 10.91 -5.62 1.70
CA LEU A 109 11.14 -6.83 2.53
C LEU A 109 12.60 -6.96 2.98
N ASP A 110 13.56 -6.56 2.16
CA ASP A 110 14.98 -6.58 2.55
C ASP A 110 15.26 -5.65 3.74
N HIS A 111 14.49 -4.57 3.88
CA HIS A 111 14.58 -3.65 5.01
C HIS A 111 13.80 -4.14 6.25
N ARG A 112 12.87 -5.09 6.07
CA ARG A 112 12.12 -5.74 7.15
C ARG A 112 11.70 -7.17 6.79
N PRO A 113 12.57 -8.16 7.02
CA PRO A 113 12.29 -9.56 6.66
C PRO A 113 11.07 -10.18 7.37
N GLU A 114 10.64 -9.62 8.50
CA GLU A 114 9.44 -10.06 9.22
C GLU A 114 8.14 -9.55 8.61
N ALA A 115 8.20 -8.54 7.73
CA ALA A 115 7.03 -8.06 7.03
C ALA A 115 6.47 -9.15 6.10
N ARG A 116 5.20 -9.01 5.74
CA ARG A 116 4.53 -9.94 4.83
C ARG A 116 3.93 -9.16 3.68
N PHE A 117 4.00 -9.73 2.48
CA PHE A 117 3.25 -9.24 1.33
C PHE A 117 2.09 -10.20 1.04
N LEU A 118 0.87 -9.69 1.19
CA LEU A 118 -0.35 -10.39 0.81
C LEU A 118 -0.79 -9.86 -0.56
N THR A 119 -0.72 -10.72 -1.57
CA THR A 119 -1.29 -10.42 -2.89
C THR A 119 -2.49 -11.30 -3.17
N VAL A 120 -3.53 -10.68 -3.73
CA VAL A 120 -4.74 -11.35 -4.20
C VAL A 120 -5.00 -10.82 -5.59
N TYR A 121 -5.26 -11.68 -6.57
CA TYR A 121 -5.53 -11.25 -7.94
C TYR A 121 -6.58 -12.13 -8.58
N GLN A 122 -7.30 -11.60 -9.56
CA GLN A 122 -8.18 -12.39 -10.40
C GLN A 122 -7.39 -12.96 -11.59
N ASN A 123 -7.44 -14.27 -11.80
CA ASN A 123 -6.88 -14.88 -13.00
C ASN A 123 -7.69 -14.42 -14.23
N ARG A 124 -7.04 -13.68 -15.13
CA ARG A 124 -7.60 -13.21 -16.40
C ARG A 124 -7.00 -14.07 -17.51
N ARG A 125 -7.87 -14.78 -18.24
CA ARG A 125 -7.51 -15.62 -19.40
C ARG A 125 -7.60 -14.82 -20.69
#